data_AF-Q93EF2-F1
#
_entry.id   AF-Q93EF2-F1
#
_cell.length_a   1.000
_cell.length_b   1.000
_cell.length_c   1.000
_cell.angle_alpha   90.00
_cell.angle_beta   90.00
_cell.angle_gamma   90.00
#
_symmetry.space_group_name_H-M   'P 1'
#
loop_
_entity.id
_entity.type
_entity.pdbx_description
1 polymer ?
#
loop_
_entity_poly.entity_id
_entity_poly.type
_entity_poly.pdbx_seq_one_letter_code
_entity_poly.pdbx_strand_id
1 'polypeptide(L)'
;YLDVEIQSKTGDYSGCKVMHVIKSLDALDYERSVYRYMGENNDYLSITKAALIRSKLDESHIFRLKDDELPVFVSQKFRKRVRENNL
;
A
#
# COMPACT_ATOMS: atom_id res chain seq x y z
N TYR A 1 -4.55 -7.59 13.09
CA TYR A 1 -3.70 -8.52 12.31
C TYR A 1 -4.46 -9.82 12.15
N LEU A 2 -4.13 -10.62 11.14
CA LEU A 2 -4.73 -11.94 10.97
C LEU A 2 -3.90 -12.96 11.75
N ASP A 3 -4.58 -13.86 12.46
CA ASP A 3 -3.95 -14.96 13.17
C ASP A 3 -3.77 -16.13 12.21
N VAL A 4 -2.56 -16.24 11.66
CA VAL A 4 -2.22 -17.19 10.61
C VAL A 4 -0.85 -17.78 10.89
N GLU A 5 -0.69 -19.07 10.57
CA GLU A 5 0.62 -19.71 10.58
C GLU A 5 1.38 -19.33 9.30
N ILE A 6 2.57 -18.75 9.45
CA ILE A 6 3.43 -18.38 8.32
C ILE A 6 4.45 -19.49 8.11
N GLN A 7 4.22 -20.31 7.07
CA GLN A 7 5.17 -21.34 6.66
C GLN A 7 6.08 -20.81 5.56
N SER A 8 7.38 -21.05 5.71
CA SER A 8 8.40 -20.62 4.74
C SER A 8 9.37 -21.75 4.43
N LYS A 9 9.82 -21.82 3.17
CA LYS A 9 10.80 -22.80 2.70
C LYS A 9 12.24 -22.42 3.05
N THR A 10 12.50 -21.15 3.36
CA THR A 10 13.86 -20.58 3.40
C THR A 10 14.15 -19.72 4.62
N GLY A 11 13.23 -19.60 5.57
CA GLY A 11 13.43 -18.74 6.75
C GLY A 11 12.40 -19.00 7.84
N ASP A 12 12.75 -18.59 9.06
CA ASP A 12 11.85 -18.62 10.20
C ASP A 12 11.13 -17.27 10.34
N TYR A 13 9.81 -17.31 10.37
CA TYR A 13 8.93 -16.17 10.59
C TYR A 13 8.08 -16.34 11.85
N SER A 14 8.53 -17.20 12.77
CA SER A 14 7.92 -17.36 14.08
C SER A 14 7.88 -16.01 14.80
N GLY A 15 6.67 -15.56 15.16
CA GLY A 15 6.43 -14.24 15.76
C GLY A 15 6.08 -13.12 14.76
N CYS A 16 6.23 -13.33 13.45
CA CYS A 16 5.70 -12.40 12.46
C CYS A 16 4.17 -12.49 12.37
N LYS A 17 3.52 -11.39 12.00
CA LYS A 17 2.06 -11.31 11.82
C LYS A 17 1.71 -10.67 10.49
N VAL A 18 0.60 -11.10 9.90
CA VAL A 18 0.08 -10.48 8.68
C VAL A 18 -0.78 -9.28 9.03
N MET A 19 -0.39 -8.10 8.53
CA MET A 19 -1.17 -6.88 8.64
C MET A 19 -2.07 -6.72 7.41
N HIS A 20 -3.38 -6.81 7.61
CA HIS A 20 -4.35 -6.50 6.56
C HIS A 20 -4.56 -4.98 6.47
N VAL A 21 -4.21 -4.39 5.32
CA VAL A 21 -4.43 -2.97 5.04
C VAL A 21 -5.78 -2.78 4.37
N ILE A 22 -6.81 -2.47 5.17
CA ILE A 22 -8.19 -2.28 4.71
C ILE A 22 -8.51 -0.85 4.27
N LYS A 23 -7.70 0.14 4.68
CA LYS A 23 -7.96 1.55 4.37
C LYS A 23 -7.62 1.78 2.89
N SER A 24 -8.65 2.07 2.11
CA SER A 24 -8.57 2.37 0.69
C SER A 24 -8.99 3.82 0.46
N LEU A 25 -8.18 4.58 -0.28
CA LEU A 25 -8.37 6.01 -0.49
C LEU A 25 -8.47 6.34 -1.98
N ASP A 26 -9.46 7.15 -2.34
CA ASP A 26 -9.57 7.78 -3.65
C ASP A 26 -8.63 9.00 -3.76
N ALA A 27 -7.34 8.81 -3.51
CA ALA A 27 -6.37 9.89 -3.37
C ALA A 27 -5.47 10.09 -4.60
N LEU A 28 -5.63 9.29 -5.66
CA LEU A 28 -4.81 9.43 -6.86
C LEU A 28 -5.21 10.69 -7.63
N ASP A 29 -4.24 11.54 -7.95
CA ASP A 29 -4.41 12.68 -8.85
C ASP A 29 -4.22 12.19 -10.28
N TYR A 30 -5.31 11.85 -10.95
CA TYR A 30 -5.31 11.32 -12.31
C TYR A 30 -4.74 12.30 -13.35
N GLU A 31 -4.80 13.62 -13.10
CA GLU A 31 -4.26 14.61 -14.04
C GLU A 31 -2.73 14.72 -13.98
N ARG A 32 -2.15 14.41 -12.80
CA ARG A 32 -0.70 14.57 -12.54
C ARG A 32 0.05 13.25 -12.41
N SER A 33 -0.66 12.13 -12.50
CA SER A 33 -0.11 10.79 -12.44
C SER A 33 0.15 10.23 -13.83
N VAL A 34 1.12 9.31 -13.93
CA VAL A 34 1.34 8.49 -15.13
C VAL A 34 0.88 7.09 -14.80
N TYR A 35 -0.19 6.67 -15.46
CA TYR A 35 -0.83 5.38 -15.26
C TYR A 35 -1.40 4.86 -16.57
N ARG A 36 -1.76 3.59 -16.58
CA ARG A 36 -2.51 2.95 -17.66
C ARG A 36 -3.44 1.90 -17.07
N TYR A 37 -4.58 1.71 -17.70
CA TYR A 37 -5.37 0.51 -17.45
C TYR A 37 -4.82 -0.66 -18.26
N MET A 38 -4.83 -1.85 -17.68
CA MET A 38 -4.36 -3.10 -18.25
C MET A 38 -5.42 -4.19 -18.06
N GLY A 39 -5.26 -5.30 -18.77
CA GLY A 39 -6.21 -6.41 -18.80
C GLY A 39 -7.16 -6.33 -19.99
N GLU A 40 -7.85 -7.43 -20.30
CA GLU A 40 -8.76 -7.49 -21.45
C GLU A 40 -9.92 -6.49 -21.34
N ASN A 41 -10.32 -6.15 -20.10
CA ASN A 41 -11.40 -5.23 -19.79
C ASN A 41 -10.93 -3.94 -19.12
N ASN A 42 -9.62 -3.61 -19.18
CA ASN A 42 -9.04 -2.47 -18.46
C ASN A 42 -9.32 -2.51 -16.94
N ASP A 43 -9.36 -3.71 -16.37
CA ASP A 43 -9.72 -4.00 -14.99
C ASP A 43 -8.58 -3.77 -13.99
N TYR A 44 -7.36 -3.54 -14.45
CA TYR A 44 -6.19 -3.30 -13.60
C TYR A 44 -5.59 -1.91 -13.83
N LEU A 45 -5.52 -1.08 -12.79
CA LEU A 45 -4.76 0.16 -12.83
C LEU A 45 -3.27 -0.11 -12.59
N SER A 46 -2.43 0.19 -13.57
CA SER A 46 -0.97 0.14 -13.44
C SER A 46 -0.41 1.56 -13.33
N ILE A 47 0.19 1.87 -12.19
CA ILE A 47 0.73 3.21 -11.91
C ILE A 47 2.26 3.21 -12.08
N THR A 48 2.77 4.08 -12.94
CA THR A 48 4.22 4.32 -13.12
C THR A 48 4.69 5.51 -12.27
N LYS A 49 3.87 6.56 -12.17
CA LYS A 49 4.13 7.73 -11.33
C LYS A 49 2.85 8.13 -10.63
N ALA A 50 2.85 8.08 -9.31
CA ALA A 50 1.71 8.49 -8.48
C ALA A 50 1.89 9.94 -8.00
N ALA A 51 0.90 10.79 -8.31
CA ALA A 51 0.66 12.04 -7.61
C ALA A 51 -0.56 11.85 -6.69
N LEU A 52 -0.51 12.35 -5.46
CA LEU A 52 -1.57 12.15 -4.46
C LEU A 52 -2.20 13.48 -4.04
N ILE A 53 -3.53 13.49 -3.95
CA ILE A 53 -4.32 14.62 -3.47
C ILE A 53 -4.24 14.66 -1.94
N ARG A 54 -3.45 15.61 -1.41
CA ARG A 54 -3.16 15.70 0.04
C ARG A 54 -4.41 15.78 0.91
N SER A 55 -5.44 16.52 0.50
CA SER A 55 -6.69 16.66 1.26
C SER A 55 -7.47 15.34 1.39
N LYS A 56 -7.25 14.38 0.49
CA LYS A 56 -7.90 13.06 0.52
C LYS A 56 -7.10 12.01 1.30
N LEU A 57 -5.92 12.34 1.82
CA LEU A 57 -5.09 11.40 2.59
C LEU A 57 -5.61 11.18 4.01
N ASP A 58 -6.39 12.11 4.57
CA ASP A 58 -6.99 11.96 5.91
C ASP A 58 -5.96 11.56 6.98
N GLU A 59 -4.80 12.24 6.97
CA GLU A 59 -3.62 11.96 7.81
C GLU A 59 -3.11 10.51 7.79
N SER A 60 -3.58 9.69 6.84
CA SER A 60 -3.29 8.27 6.76
C SER A 60 -1.82 8.03 6.46
N HIS A 61 -1.25 7.05 7.15
CA HIS A 61 0.15 6.68 7.01
C HIS A 61 0.36 5.36 6.28
N ILE A 62 -0.64 4.49 6.24
CA ILE A 62 -0.64 3.20 5.54
C ILE A 62 -2.00 3.03 4.88
N PHE A 63 -2.04 2.90 3.55
CA PHE A 63 -3.29 2.77 2.80
C PHE A 63 -3.05 2.16 1.42
N ARG A 64 -4.13 1.77 0.75
CA ARG A 64 -4.17 1.41 -0.68
C ARG A 64 -4.92 2.48 -1.47
N LEU A 65 -4.72 2.54 -2.77
CA LEU A 65 -5.55 3.37 -3.66
C LEU A 65 -6.78 2.59 -4.09
N LYS A 66 -7.92 3.28 -4.24
CA LYS A 66 -9.22 2.64 -4.51
C LYS A 66 -9.23 1.74 -5.74
N ASP A 67 -8.47 2.13 -6.77
CA ASP A 67 -8.45 1.46 -8.07
C ASP A 67 -7.16 0.65 -8.30
N ASP A 68 -6.24 0.65 -7.33
CA ASP A 68 -4.97 -0.09 -7.39
C ASP A 68 -4.76 -0.91 -6.11
N GLU A 69 -5.10 -2.20 -6.18
CA GLU A 69 -5.08 -3.10 -5.03
C GLU A 69 -3.68 -3.59 -4.66
N LEU A 70 -2.67 -3.40 -5.52
CA LEU A 70 -1.36 -4.03 -5.38
C LEU A 70 -0.39 -3.24 -4.47
N PRO A 71 -0.10 -1.94 -4.69
CA PRO A 71 0.83 -1.20 -3.86
C PRO A 71 0.17 -0.71 -2.57
N VAL A 72 0.81 -1.01 -1.45
CA VAL A 72 0.54 -0.35 -0.17
C VAL A 72 1.40 0.90 -0.08
N PHE A 73 0.76 2.06 0.07
CA PHE A 73 1.44 3.32 0.30
C PHE A 73 1.79 3.45 1.78
N VAL A 74 3.05 3.80 2.06
CA VAL A 74 3.56 4.03 3.42
C VAL A 74 4.21 5.40 3.49
N SER A 75 3.74 6.23 4.43
CA SER A 75 4.31 7.56 4.63
C SER A 75 5.74 7.51 5.15
N GLN A 76 6.54 8.52 4.80
CA GLN A 76 7.89 8.67 5.35
C GLN A 76 7.91 8.82 6.87
N LYS A 77 6.88 9.46 7.46
CA LYS A 77 6.75 9.61 8.91
C LYS A 77 6.63 8.25 9.60
N PHE A 78 5.81 7.34 9.06
CA PHE A 78 5.70 5.98 9.58
C PHE A 78 6.99 5.19 9.38
N ARG A 79 7.57 5.24 8.17
CA ARG A 79 8.85 4.55 7.88
C ARG A 79 9.98 5.01 8.79
N LYS A 80 10.05 6.30 9.11
CA LYS A 80 11.03 6.86 10.05
C LYS A 80 10.84 6.26 11.44
N ARG A 81 9.61 6.21 11.97
CA ARG A 81 9.33 5.59 13.27
C ARG A 81 9.72 4.12 13.32
N VAL A 82 9.41 3.34 12.28
CA VAL A 82 9.80 1.92 12.20
C VAL A 82 11.31 1.76 12.34
N ARG A 83 12.09 2.53 11.56
CA ARG A 83 13.57 2.51 11.62
C ARG A 83 14.12 2.97 12.96
N GLU A 84 13.55 4.03 13.55
CA GLU A 84 13.97 4.53 14.86
C GLU A 84 13.75 3.53 16.00
N ASN A 85 12.83 2.57 15.79
CA ASN A 85 12.57 1.48 16.73
C ASN A 85 13.30 0.18 16.35
N ASN A 86 14.23 0.22 15.38
CA ASN A 86 14.96 -0.95 14.87
C ASN A 86 14.05 -2.10 14.39
N LEU A 87 12.93 -1.74 13.76
CA LEU A 87 12.01 -2.65 13.08
C LEU A 87 12.18 -2.58 11.55
#